data_AF-A0A7J6CWY4-F1
#
_entry.id   AF-A0A7J6CWY4-F1
#
_cell.length_a   1.000
_cell.length_b   1.000
_cell.length_c   1.000
_cell.angle_alpha   90.00
_cell.angle_beta   90.00
_cell.angle_gamma   90.00
#
_symmetry.space_group_name_H-M   'P 1'
#
loop_
_entity.id
_entity.type
_entity.pdbx_description
1 polymer ?
#
loop_
_entity_poly.entity_id
_entity_poly.type
_entity_poly.pdbx_seq_one_letter_code
_entity_poly.pdbx_strand_id
1 'polypeptide(L)'
;MEKKHTQTAIMDSELSEQIKAVTKEVHVRAENTELMLSYQRGRVSLQQYQLLLCSLYKIYEALEEALDTNASHHAVAPIYFPQELARLESIGKDLEYFYGQSWREKITVPAATLRYAQRLREVGRDHPEYLLAHAYTRYLGDLSGGQVLGRITQKSLGLKSGEGLSFFSFPGVSSPNLFKQLYRSRMNSVELTEEQRSGVLQEALDAFQLNIQVFNELQESLSCVSDTENEVRQRHTQHKQNTTTTTTTTTDGGVCEALRSSSLVPRFLRTLLGVFVVLAVGMVYAF
;
A
#
# COMPACT_ATOMS: atom_id res chain seq x y z
N MET A 1 18.03 31.54 -11.07
CA MET A 1 17.70 31.44 -12.51
C MET A 1 17.34 30.01 -12.90
N GLU A 2 18.09 29.00 -12.44
CA GLU A 2 17.84 27.58 -12.69
C GLU A 2 16.42 27.10 -12.31
N LYS A 3 15.95 27.36 -11.08
CA LYS A 3 14.57 27.02 -10.65
C LYS A 3 13.48 27.62 -11.55
N LYS A 4 13.67 28.84 -12.06
CA LYS A 4 12.68 29.52 -12.93
C LYS A 4 12.66 28.90 -14.33
N HIS A 5 13.82 28.48 -14.84
CA HIS A 5 13.94 27.79 -16.13
C HIS A 5 13.39 26.36 -16.08
N THR A 6 13.65 25.62 -15.01
CA THR A 6 13.07 24.29 -14.79
C THR A 6 11.54 24.34 -14.67
N GLN A 7 11.00 25.36 -13.99
CA GLN A 7 9.55 25.50 -13.82
C GLN A 7 8.84 25.86 -15.12
N THR A 8 9.42 26.72 -15.98
CA THR A 8 8.89 26.98 -17.33
C THR A 8 8.95 25.74 -18.22
N ALA A 9 10.06 24.98 -18.20
CA ALA A 9 10.18 23.75 -18.99
C ALA A 9 9.20 22.63 -18.57
N ILE A 10 8.80 22.59 -17.30
CA ILE A 10 7.76 21.65 -16.82
C ILE A 10 6.38 22.09 -17.32
N MET A 11 6.06 23.39 -17.33
CA MET A 11 4.77 23.88 -17.82
C MET A 11 4.52 23.57 -19.29
N ASP A 12 5.58 23.53 -20.11
CA ASP A 12 5.53 23.21 -21.55
C ASP A 12 5.61 21.69 -21.85
N SER A 13 5.70 20.84 -20.82
CA SER A 13 5.83 19.38 -20.98
C SER A 13 4.49 18.65 -21.01
N GLU A 14 4.50 17.38 -21.39
CA GLU A 14 3.30 16.53 -21.42
C GLU A 14 2.69 16.32 -20.02
N LEU A 15 1.36 16.09 -19.96
CA LEU A 15 0.62 15.95 -18.69
C LEU A 15 1.24 14.89 -17.76
N SER A 16 1.66 13.74 -18.30
CA SER A 16 2.28 12.68 -17.51
C SER A 16 3.60 13.11 -16.86
N GLU A 17 4.40 13.92 -17.55
CA GLU A 17 5.67 14.45 -17.01
C GLU A 17 5.41 15.55 -15.97
N GLN A 18 4.39 16.39 -16.20
CA GLN A 18 3.95 17.37 -15.21
C GLN A 18 3.51 16.69 -13.90
N ILE A 19 2.63 15.68 -13.98
CA ILE A 19 2.18 14.92 -12.80
C ILE A 19 3.40 14.32 -12.07
N LYS A 20 4.27 13.61 -12.80
CA LYS A 20 5.48 13.01 -12.23
C LYS A 20 6.37 14.05 -11.53
N ALA A 21 6.53 15.22 -12.11
CA ALA A 21 7.34 16.28 -11.55
C ALA A 21 6.73 16.84 -10.26
N VAL A 22 5.44 17.19 -10.25
CA VAL A 22 4.78 17.77 -9.07
C VAL A 22 4.64 16.74 -7.95
N THR A 23 4.39 15.47 -8.26
CA THR A 23 4.22 14.44 -7.24
C THR A 23 5.54 13.89 -6.69
N LYS A 24 6.70 14.35 -7.18
CA LYS A 24 8.01 13.78 -6.80
C LYS A 24 8.24 13.80 -5.29
N GLU A 25 7.99 14.93 -4.62
CA GLU A 25 8.25 15.06 -3.18
C GLU A 25 7.25 14.25 -2.35
N VAL A 26 5.95 14.31 -2.69
CA VAL A 26 4.91 13.54 -1.98
C VAL A 26 5.07 12.04 -2.19
N HIS A 27 5.56 11.60 -3.35
CA HIS A 27 5.92 10.21 -3.61
C HIS A 27 7.01 9.73 -2.65
N VAL A 28 8.10 10.48 -2.50
CA VAL A 28 9.17 10.16 -1.55
C VAL A 28 8.62 10.07 -0.12
N ARG A 29 7.71 10.98 0.27
CA ARG A 29 7.06 10.89 1.60
C ARG A 29 6.23 9.62 1.74
N ALA A 30 5.49 9.21 0.72
CA ALA A 30 4.70 7.99 0.73
C ALA A 30 5.56 6.73 0.93
N GLU A 31 6.71 6.65 0.26
CA GLU A 31 7.68 5.55 0.41
C GLU A 31 8.33 5.49 1.79
N ASN A 32 8.35 6.60 2.53
CA ASN A 32 8.92 6.70 3.87
C ASN A 32 7.87 6.59 4.99
N THR A 33 6.63 6.21 4.68
CA THR A 33 5.65 5.83 5.70
C THR A 33 6.07 4.53 6.41
N GLU A 34 5.70 4.35 7.68
CA GLU A 34 6.12 3.18 8.47
C GLU A 34 5.69 1.84 7.86
N LEU A 35 4.51 1.80 7.22
CA LEU A 35 4.05 0.61 6.49
C LEU A 35 5.02 0.29 5.32
N MET A 36 5.38 1.29 4.52
CA MET A 36 6.30 1.11 3.38
C MET A 36 7.73 0.80 3.84
N LEU A 37 8.20 1.41 4.93
CA LEU A 37 9.47 1.06 5.56
C LEU A 37 9.46 -0.39 6.08
N SER A 38 8.33 -0.87 6.60
CA SER A 38 8.17 -2.28 7.00
C SER A 38 8.26 -3.23 5.81
N TYR A 39 7.67 -2.87 4.67
CA TYR A 39 7.86 -3.56 3.39
C TYR A 39 9.33 -3.59 2.98
N GLN A 40 10.01 -2.44 2.93
CA GLN A 40 11.43 -2.36 2.53
C GLN A 40 12.34 -3.21 3.42
N ARG A 41 12.00 -3.33 4.72
CA ARG A 41 12.72 -4.19 5.68
C ARG A 41 12.32 -5.66 5.61
N GLY A 42 11.31 -6.02 4.82
CA GLY A 42 10.77 -7.37 4.71
C GLY A 42 10.05 -7.86 5.97
N ARG A 43 9.47 -6.94 6.74
CA ARG A 43 8.85 -7.21 8.06
C ARG A 43 7.35 -6.91 8.08
N VAL A 44 6.67 -7.11 6.96
CA VAL A 44 5.21 -7.00 6.90
C VAL A 44 4.56 -8.19 7.62
N SER A 45 3.64 -7.89 8.54
CA SER A 45 2.81 -8.89 9.21
C SER A 45 1.58 -9.25 8.38
N LEU A 46 0.96 -10.40 8.70
CA LEU A 46 -0.27 -10.83 8.04
C LEU A 46 -1.39 -9.82 8.27
N GLN A 47 -1.52 -9.30 9.51
CA GLN A 47 -2.52 -8.30 9.88
C GLN A 47 -2.32 -6.98 9.11
N GLN A 48 -1.08 -6.53 8.94
CA GLN A 48 -0.76 -5.35 8.11
C GLN A 48 -1.25 -5.54 6.68
N TYR A 49 -0.96 -6.71 6.10
CA TYR A 49 -1.33 -6.97 4.72
C TYR A 49 -2.84 -7.16 4.53
N GLN A 50 -3.51 -7.87 5.43
CA GLN A 50 -4.96 -8.03 5.39
C GLN A 50 -5.70 -6.69 5.52
N LEU A 51 -5.26 -5.81 6.44
CA LEU A 51 -5.87 -4.50 6.62
C LEU A 51 -5.60 -3.59 5.40
N LEU A 52 -4.41 -3.69 4.81
CA LEU A 52 -4.10 -3.04 3.54
C LEU A 52 -5.05 -3.53 2.42
N LEU A 53 -5.25 -4.84 2.26
CA LEU A 53 -6.18 -5.39 1.26
C LEU A 53 -7.61 -4.91 1.48
N CYS A 54 -8.09 -4.88 2.72
CA CYS A 54 -9.40 -4.31 3.07
C CYS A 54 -9.52 -2.84 2.61
N SER A 55 -8.51 -2.03 2.89
CA SER A 55 -8.47 -0.62 2.46
C SER A 55 -8.41 -0.47 0.95
N LEU A 56 -7.55 -1.23 0.29
CA LEU A 56 -7.46 -1.24 -1.18
C LEU A 56 -8.78 -1.64 -1.80
N TYR A 57 -9.46 -2.66 -1.28
CA TYR A 57 -10.77 -3.06 -1.80
C TYR A 57 -11.76 -1.90 -1.86
N LYS A 58 -11.87 -1.11 -0.77
CA LYS A 58 -12.78 0.05 -0.72
C LYS A 58 -12.34 1.22 -1.59
N ILE A 59 -11.03 1.40 -1.79
CA ILE A 59 -10.50 2.43 -2.69
C ILE A 59 -10.74 2.05 -4.16
N TYR A 60 -10.42 0.82 -4.56
CA TYR A 60 -10.64 0.36 -5.93
C TYR A 60 -12.13 0.18 -6.25
N GLU A 61 -12.97 -0.20 -5.27
CA GLU A 61 -14.43 -0.20 -5.43
C GLU A 61 -14.92 1.18 -5.87
N ALA A 62 -14.50 2.25 -5.17
CA ALA A 62 -14.89 3.61 -5.52
C ALA A 62 -14.23 4.13 -6.80
N LEU A 63 -12.96 3.82 -7.03
CA LEU A 63 -12.23 4.25 -8.23
C LEU A 63 -12.83 3.61 -9.49
N GLU A 64 -13.05 2.29 -9.46
CA GLU A 64 -13.57 1.55 -10.61
C GLU A 64 -15.04 1.90 -10.86
N GLU A 65 -15.87 2.07 -9.82
CA GLU A 65 -17.23 2.61 -9.94
C GLU A 65 -17.25 3.98 -10.63
N ALA A 66 -16.34 4.89 -10.23
CA ALA A 66 -16.25 6.22 -10.81
C ALA A 66 -15.74 6.19 -12.27
N LEU A 67 -14.78 5.33 -12.59
CA LEU A 67 -14.26 5.14 -13.95
C LEU A 67 -15.33 4.53 -14.87
N ASP A 68 -16.06 3.52 -14.39
CA ASP A 68 -17.14 2.87 -15.15
C ASP A 68 -18.27 3.86 -15.44
N THR A 69 -18.69 4.63 -14.44
CA THR A 69 -19.72 5.67 -14.59
C THR A 69 -19.33 6.73 -15.62
N ASN A 70 -18.04 7.04 -15.73
CA ASN A 70 -17.51 8.06 -16.62
C ASN A 70 -16.77 7.49 -17.85
N ALA A 71 -16.99 6.23 -18.21
CA ALA A 71 -16.22 5.55 -19.25
C ALA A 71 -16.30 6.24 -20.63
N SER A 72 -17.40 6.96 -20.91
CA SER A 72 -17.58 7.73 -22.14
C SER A 72 -17.15 9.20 -22.05
N HIS A 73 -16.73 9.67 -20.86
CA HIS A 73 -16.27 11.04 -20.69
C HIS A 73 -14.95 11.25 -21.45
N HIS A 74 -14.82 12.37 -22.17
CA HIS A 74 -13.69 12.62 -23.09
C HIS A 74 -12.31 12.49 -22.41
N ALA A 75 -12.20 12.89 -21.14
CA ALA A 75 -10.96 12.78 -20.37
C ALA A 75 -10.69 11.38 -19.79
N VAL A 76 -11.72 10.55 -19.63
CA VAL A 76 -11.61 9.21 -18.99
C VAL A 76 -11.48 8.12 -20.04
N ALA A 77 -12.24 8.20 -21.14
CA ALA A 77 -12.26 7.19 -22.20
C ALA A 77 -10.86 6.78 -22.70
N PRO A 78 -9.87 7.69 -22.88
CA PRO A 78 -8.54 7.30 -23.34
C PRO A 78 -7.76 6.42 -22.36
N ILE A 79 -8.04 6.51 -21.06
CA ILE A 79 -7.35 5.76 -19.99
C ILE A 79 -8.17 4.59 -19.42
N TYR A 80 -9.35 4.33 -19.99
CA TYR A 80 -10.26 3.29 -19.50
C TYR A 80 -9.85 1.89 -19.99
N PHE A 81 -9.07 1.19 -19.17
CA PHE A 81 -8.53 -0.15 -19.43
C PHE A 81 -8.98 -1.19 -18.38
N PRO A 82 -10.28 -1.50 -18.26
CA PRO A 82 -10.79 -2.36 -17.20
C PRO A 82 -10.26 -3.80 -17.28
N GLN A 83 -10.06 -4.34 -18.48
CA GLN A 83 -9.58 -5.72 -18.66
C GLN A 83 -8.13 -5.90 -18.18
N GLU A 84 -7.31 -4.87 -18.35
CA GLU A 84 -5.91 -4.90 -18.00
C GLU A 84 -5.64 -4.44 -16.57
N LEU A 85 -6.38 -3.43 -16.09
CA LEU A 85 -6.07 -2.71 -14.86
C LEU A 85 -7.04 -2.93 -13.70
N ALA A 86 -8.29 -3.36 -13.91
CA ALA A 86 -9.24 -3.51 -12.80
C ALA A 86 -8.69 -4.48 -11.74
N ARG A 87 -8.82 -4.10 -10.46
CA ARG A 87 -8.24 -4.80 -9.31
C ARG A 87 -9.30 -5.39 -8.40
N LEU A 88 -10.56 -4.94 -8.47
CA LEU A 88 -11.59 -5.32 -7.50
C LEU A 88 -11.77 -6.84 -7.38
N GLU A 89 -11.80 -7.56 -8.52
CA GLU A 89 -11.89 -9.02 -8.53
C GLU A 89 -10.66 -9.68 -7.89
N SER A 90 -9.46 -9.22 -8.25
CA SER A 90 -8.20 -9.74 -7.71
C SER A 90 -8.09 -9.53 -6.20
N ILE A 91 -8.45 -8.34 -5.71
CA ILE A 91 -8.46 -8.05 -4.26
C ILE A 91 -9.52 -8.91 -3.56
N GLY A 92 -10.68 -9.11 -4.19
CA GLY A 92 -11.72 -10.00 -3.68
C GLY A 92 -11.25 -11.45 -3.49
N LYS A 93 -10.48 -11.99 -4.45
CA LYS A 93 -9.85 -13.33 -4.34
C LYS A 93 -8.87 -13.40 -3.18
N ASP A 94 -8.07 -12.36 -2.98
CA ASP A 94 -7.11 -12.31 -1.87
C ASP A 94 -7.83 -12.21 -0.52
N LEU A 95 -8.90 -11.42 -0.42
CA LEU A 95 -9.71 -11.33 0.79
C LEU A 95 -10.45 -12.64 1.09
N GLU A 96 -10.98 -13.33 0.08
CA GLU A 96 -11.59 -14.66 0.25
C GLU A 96 -10.57 -15.68 0.76
N TYR A 97 -9.33 -15.66 0.26
CA TYR A 97 -8.26 -16.52 0.74
C TYR A 97 -7.98 -16.33 2.24
N PHE A 98 -7.95 -15.09 2.72
CA PHE A 98 -7.61 -14.78 4.10
C PHE A 98 -8.78 -14.84 5.08
N TYR A 99 -10.00 -14.55 4.64
CA TYR A 99 -11.18 -14.40 5.51
C TYR A 99 -12.31 -15.40 5.23
N GLY A 100 -12.17 -16.22 4.17
CA GLY A 100 -13.20 -17.17 3.70
C GLY A 100 -14.35 -16.49 2.96
N GLN A 101 -15.39 -17.26 2.61
CA GLN A 101 -16.48 -16.79 1.73
C GLN A 101 -17.22 -15.54 2.24
N SER A 102 -17.36 -15.40 3.56
CA SER A 102 -18.01 -14.24 4.21
C SER A 102 -17.05 -13.07 4.42
N TRP A 103 -15.97 -12.95 3.62
CA TRP A 103 -14.97 -11.89 3.80
C TRP A 103 -15.56 -10.48 3.76
N ARG A 104 -16.60 -10.25 2.94
CA ARG A 104 -17.27 -8.95 2.82
C ARG A 104 -17.84 -8.43 4.15
N GLU A 105 -18.33 -9.33 5.00
CA GLU A 105 -18.88 -9.01 6.33
C GLU A 105 -17.80 -8.73 7.37
N LYS A 106 -16.53 -9.08 7.06
CA LYS A 106 -15.39 -8.98 7.97
C LYS A 106 -14.47 -7.80 7.65
N ILE A 107 -14.76 -7.04 6.59
CA ILE A 107 -13.96 -5.88 6.19
C ILE A 107 -14.13 -4.78 7.22
N THR A 108 -13.03 -4.42 7.86
CA THR A 108 -12.89 -3.20 8.66
C THR A 108 -11.80 -2.35 8.04
N VAL A 109 -12.04 -1.05 7.90
CA VAL A 109 -11.10 -0.09 7.30
C VAL A 109 -10.99 1.17 8.17
N PRO A 110 -9.82 1.83 8.19
CA PRO A 110 -9.66 3.10 8.88
C PRO A 110 -10.46 4.22 8.21
N ALA A 111 -10.73 5.30 8.96
CA ALA A 111 -11.52 6.43 8.48
C ALA A 111 -10.90 7.10 7.23
N ALA A 112 -9.57 7.16 7.13
CA ALA A 112 -8.86 7.63 5.95
C ALA A 112 -9.23 6.88 4.67
N THR A 113 -9.51 5.57 4.76
CA THR A 113 -9.93 4.78 3.60
C THR A 113 -11.28 5.25 3.09
N LEU A 114 -12.22 5.48 4.01
CA LEU A 114 -13.56 5.97 3.67
C LEU A 114 -13.51 7.38 3.09
N ARG A 115 -12.66 8.25 3.63
CA ARG A 115 -12.42 9.61 3.08
C ARG A 115 -11.87 9.55 1.66
N TYR A 116 -10.92 8.65 1.39
CA TYR A 116 -10.40 8.47 0.03
C TYR A 116 -11.50 7.94 -0.91
N ALA A 117 -12.21 6.88 -0.53
CA ALA A 117 -13.31 6.36 -1.33
C ALA A 117 -14.40 7.43 -1.59
N GLN A 118 -14.68 8.29 -0.61
CA GLN A 118 -15.59 9.42 -0.78
C GLN A 118 -15.05 10.43 -1.79
N ARG A 119 -13.78 10.85 -1.68
CA ARG A 119 -13.17 11.79 -2.63
C ARG A 119 -13.24 11.28 -4.07
N LEU A 120 -12.99 9.99 -4.28
CA LEU A 120 -13.08 9.36 -5.61
C LEU A 120 -14.49 9.49 -6.21
N ARG A 121 -15.53 9.28 -5.40
CA ARG A 121 -16.93 9.43 -5.85
C ARG A 121 -17.31 10.89 -6.10
N GLU A 122 -16.83 11.82 -5.27
CA GLU A 122 -17.01 13.26 -5.48
C GLU A 122 -16.35 13.72 -6.78
N VAL A 123 -15.09 13.34 -7.00
CA VAL A 123 -14.37 13.61 -8.25
C VAL A 123 -15.10 13.01 -9.45
N GLY A 124 -15.51 11.74 -9.37
CA GLY A 124 -16.25 11.10 -10.46
C GLY A 124 -17.60 11.74 -10.78
N ARG A 125 -18.23 12.45 -9.83
CA ARG A 125 -19.50 13.14 -10.05
C ARG A 125 -19.31 14.57 -10.55
N ASP A 126 -18.41 15.31 -9.92
CA ASP A 126 -18.33 16.76 -10.05
C ASP A 126 -17.22 17.20 -11.02
N HIS A 127 -16.13 16.43 -11.11
CA HIS A 127 -14.95 16.73 -11.95
C HIS A 127 -14.33 15.45 -12.56
N PRO A 128 -15.03 14.74 -13.47
CA PRO A 128 -14.57 13.44 -13.98
C PRO A 128 -13.17 13.45 -14.61
N GLU A 129 -12.73 14.58 -15.16
CA GLU A 129 -11.37 14.77 -15.67
C GLU A 129 -10.28 14.56 -14.61
N TYR A 130 -10.57 14.80 -13.33
CA TYR A 130 -9.60 14.59 -12.26
C TYR A 130 -9.42 13.10 -11.90
N LEU A 131 -10.26 12.20 -12.43
CA LEU A 131 -10.02 10.75 -12.33
C LEU A 131 -8.69 10.33 -12.98
N LEU A 132 -8.18 11.13 -13.93
CA LEU A 132 -6.83 10.95 -14.49
C LEU A 132 -5.77 10.89 -13.39
N ALA A 133 -5.84 11.79 -12.40
CA ALA A 133 -4.88 11.88 -11.32
C ALA A 133 -4.90 10.64 -10.40
N HIS A 134 -6.09 10.18 -10.03
CA HIS A 134 -6.25 9.01 -9.17
C HIS A 134 -5.87 7.71 -9.88
N ALA A 135 -6.35 7.51 -11.11
CA ALA A 135 -6.02 6.34 -11.90
C ALA A 135 -4.51 6.27 -12.21
N TYR A 136 -3.87 7.40 -12.52
CA TYR A 136 -2.42 7.49 -12.64
C TYR A 136 -1.72 7.06 -11.34
N THR A 137 -2.09 7.67 -10.22
CA THR A 137 -1.43 7.45 -8.93
C THR A 137 -1.51 5.98 -8.49
N ARG A 138 -2.67 5.34 -8.71
CA ARG A 138 -2.91 3.95 -8.34
C ARG A 138 -2.29 2.98 -9.35
N TYR A 139 -2.79 2.94 -10.58
CA TYR A 139 -2.43 1.88 -11.53
C TYR A 139 -0.95 1.89 -11.94
N LEU A 140 -0.36 3.06 -12.15
CA LEU A 140 1.07 3.13 -12.51
C LEU A 140 1.98 2.83 -11.31
N GLY A 141 1.51 3.13 -10.10
CA GLY A 141 2.15 2.68 -8.87
C GLY A 141 2.16 1.15 -8.78
N ASP A 142 1.02 0.50 -9.01
CA ASP A 142 0.89 -0.96 -8.96
C ASP A 142 1.75 -1.67 -10.03
N LEU A 143 1.77 -1.14 -11.25
CA LEU A 143 2.59 -1.67 -12.36
C LEU A 143 4.10 -1.41 -12.19
N SER A 144 4.48 -0.54 -11.25
CA SER A 144 5.89 -0.21 -10.98
C SER A 144 6.39 -0.89 -9.70
N GLY A 145 5.93 -0.43 -8.54
CA GLY A 145 6.36 -0.92 -7.24
C GLY A 145 5.62 -2.19 -6.79
N GLY A 146 4.41 -2.42 -7.31
CA GLY A 146 3.56 -3.54 -6.87
C GLY A 146 4.20 -4.91 -7.06
N GLN A 147 4.97 -5.12 -8.13
CA GLN A 147 5.70 -6.39 -8.36
C GLN A 147 6.77 -6.67 -7.29
N VAL A 148 7.42 -5.61 -6.79
CA VAL A 148 8.39 -5.73 -5.69
C VAL A 148 7.67 -6.00 -4.38
N LEU A 149 6.59 -5.25 -4.10
CA LEU A 149 5.77 -5.43 -2.89
C LEU A 149 5.13 -6.81 -2.82
N GLY A 150 4.65 -7.37 -3.94
CA GLY A 150 4.12 -8.72 -4.00
C GLY A 150 5.14 -9.79 -3.62
N ARG A 151 6.37 -9.70 -4.15
CA ARG A 151 7.47 -10.61 -3.79
C ARG A 151 7.88 -10.50 -2.32
N ILE A 152 7.90 -9.27 -1.77
CA ILE A 152 8.17 -9.04 -0.36
C ILE A 152 7.06 -9.67 0.49
N THR A 153 5.79 -9.41 0.16
CA THR A 153 4.63 -9.97 0.86
C THR A 153 4.69 -11.50 0.89
N GLN A 154 4.90 -12.12 -0.28
CA GLN A 154 5.02 -13.58 -0.40
C GLN A 154 6.07 -14.14 0.55
N LYS A 155 7.26 -13.53 0.55
CA LYS A 155 8.38 -13.98 1.37
C LYS A 155 8.15 -13.74 2.85
N SER A 156 7.66 -12.55 3.23
CA SER A 156 7.44 -12.17 4.63
C SER A 156 6.34 -13.02 5.29
N LEU A 157 5.31 -13.40 4.54
CA LEU A 157 4.16 -14.15 5.04
C LEU A 157 4.25 -15.67 4.78
N GLY A 158 5.26 -16.13 4.05
CA GLY A 158 5.42 -17.55 3.70
C GLY A 158 4.30 -18.08 2.79
N LEU A 159 3.74 -17.22 1.93
CA LEU A 159 2.64 -17.60 1.05
C LEU A 159 3.12 -18.50 -0.10
N LYS A 160 2.27 -19.45 -0.47
CA LYS A 160 2.46 -20.24 -1.70
C LYS A 160 2.30 -19.32 -2.92
N SER A 161 2.94 -19.69 -4.03
CA SER A 161 2.89 -18.89 -5.24
C SER A 161 1.46 -18.71 -5.74
N GLY A 162 1.01 -17.46 -5.87
CA GLY A 162 -0.28 -17.09 -6.46
C GLY A 162 -1.48 -17.05 -5.52
N GLU A 163 -1.39 -17.59 -4.30
CA GLU A 163 -2.47 -17.53 -3.32
C GLU A 163 -2.34 -16.29 -2.43
N GLY A 164 -3.44 -15.52 -2.30
CA GLY A 164 -3.46 -14.30 -1.47
C GLY A 164 -2.57 -13.17 -1.98
N LEU A 165 -2.22 -13.17 -3.27
CA LEU A 165 -1.34 -12.17 -3.92
C LEU A 165 -1.86 -11.74 -5.31
N SER A 166 -3.11 -12.06 -5.63
CA SER A 166 -3.76 -11.82 -6.93
C SER A 166 -3.77 -10.33 -7.29
N PHE A 167 -3.88 -9.43 -6.31
CA PHE A 167 -3.80 -7.98 -6.49
C PHE A 167 -2.55 -7.56 -7.28
N PHE A 168 -1.41 -8.20 -7.01
CA PHE A 168 -0.14 -7.88 -7.66
C PHE A 168 0.00 -8.49 -9.06
N SER A 169 -0.96 -9.31 -9.51
CA SER A 169 -0.92 -9.96 -10.83
C SER A 169 -1.75 -9.21 -11.86
N PHE A 170 -1.17 -8.93 -13.03
CA PHE A 170 -1.84 -8.25 -14.15
C PHE A 170 -1.86 -9.15 -15.38
N PRO A 171 -2.74 -10.17 -15.43
CA PRO A 171 -2.75 -11.14 -16.53
C PRO A 171 -3.09 -10.51 -17.89
N GLY A 172 -3.84 -9.40 -17.91
CA GLY A 172 -4.11 -8.61 -19.13
C GLY A 172 -2.93 -7.75 -19.59
N VAL A 173 -1.85 -7.62 -18.80
CA VAL A 173 -0.68 -6.79 -19.12
C VAL A 173 0.52 -7.69 -19.40
N SER A 174 0.86 -7.86 -20.68
CA SER A 174 2.00 -8.68 -21.11
C SER A 174 3.36 -8.08 -20.74
N SER A 175 3.48 -6.75 -20.78
CA SER A 175 4.69 -6.02 -20.41
C SER A 175 4.31 -4.76 -19.63
N PRO A 176 4.58 -4.71 -18.30
CA PRO A 176 4.28 -3.54 -17.48
C PRO A 176 4.93 -2.26 -18.01
N ASN A 177 6.16 -2.35 -18.53
CA ASN A 177 6.87 -1.17 -19.05
C ASN A 177 6.21 -0.61 -20.32
N LEU A 178 5.85 -1.48 -21.28
CA LEU A 178 5.16 -1.04 -22.50
C LEU A 178 3.76 -0.51 -22.19
N PHE A 179 3.06 -1.15 -21.25
CA PHE A 179 1.73 -0.69 -20.85
C PHE A 179 1.75 0.66 -20.14
N LYS A 180 2.74 0.92 -19.27
CA LYS A 180 2.93 2.26 -18.67
C LYS A 180 3.20 3.33 -19.73
N GLN A 181 3.99 3.02 -20.76
CA GLN A 181 4.24 3.95 -21.87
C GLN A 181 2.96 4.23 -22.67
N LEU A 182 2.19 3.19 -22.99
CA LEU A 182 0.88 3.31 -23.63
C LEU A 182 -0.05 4.19 -22.78
N TYR A 183 -0.19 3.89 -21.49
CA TYR A 183 -1.07 4.62 -20.59
C TYR A 183 -0.72 6.11 -20.53
N ARG A 184 0.57 6.46 -20.44
CA ARG A 184 1.02 7.86 -20.48
C ARG A 184 0.71 8.53 -21.80
N SER A 185 0.97 7.84 -22.93
CA SER A 185 0.61 8.38 -24.24
C SER A 185 -0.88 8.66 -24.37
N ARG A 186 -1.75 7.80 -23.81
CA ARG A 186 -3.20 8.01 -23.80
C ARG A 186 -3.60 9.18 -22.91
N MET A 187 -3.04 9.27 -21.71
CA MET A 187 -3.24 10.40 -20.80
C MET A 187 -2.82 11.74 -21.46
N ASN A 188 -1.69 11.75 -22.16
CA ASN A 188 -1.18 12.94 -22.83
C ASN A 188 -2.05 13.39 -24.02
N SER A 189 -2.82 12.47 -24.62
CA SER A 189 -3.78 12.81 -25.68
C SER A 189 -5.07 13.48 -25.19
N VAL A 190 -5.28 13.59 -23.87
CA VAL A 190 -6.46 14.26 -23.32
C VAL A 190 -6.31 15.77 -23.44
N GLU A 191 -7.21 16.40 -24.18
CA GLU A 191 -7.31 17.84 -24.26
C GLU A 191 -7.95 18.39 -22.97
N LEU A 192 -7.22 19.24 -22.24
CA LEU A 192 -7.66 19.90 -21.01
C LEU A 192 -7.47 21.40 -21.15
N THR A 193 -8.40 22.18 -20.57
CA THR A 193 -8.16 23.61 -20.35
C THR A 193 -7.01 23.81 -19.35
N GLU A 194 -6.46 25.02 -19.28
CA GLU A 194 -5.41 25.35 -18.30
C GLU A 194 -5.90 25.16 -16.85
N GLU A 195 -7.16 25.49 -16.57
CA GLU A 195 -7.81 25.28 -15.27
C GLU A 195 -7.93 23.80 -14.93
N GLN A 196 -8.45 22.98 -15.86
CA GLN A 196 -8.58 21.55 -15.66
C GLN A 196 -7.23 20.88 -15.47
N ARG A 197 -6.22 21.26 -16.27
CA ARG A 197 -4.86 20.76 -16.14
C ARG A 197 -4.29 21.07 -14.76
N SER A 198 -4.43 22.31 -14.30
CA SER A 198 -3.98 22.72 -12.97
C SER A 198 -4.72 21.94 -11.87
N GLY A 199 -6.01 21.71 -12.05
CA GLY A 199 -6.83 20.87 -11.16
C GLY A 199 -6.36 19.41 -11.10
N VAL A 200 -6.07 18.78 -12.24
CA VAL A 200 -5.51 17.41 -12.30
C VAL A 200 -4.18 17.32 -11.54
N LEU A 201 -3.29 18.31 -11.69
CA LEU A 201 -2.01 18.33 -10.99
C LEU A 201 -2.18 18.44 -9.48
N GLN A 202 -3.11 19.29 -9.02
CA GLN A 202 -3.43 19.41 -7.60
C GLN A 202 -4.07 18.12 -7.08
N GLU A 203 -5.01 17.52 -7.83
CA GLU A 203 -5.65 16.26 -7.43
C GLU A 203 -4.63 15.12 -7.34
N ALA A 204 -3.58 15.13 -8.17
CA ALA A 204 -2.52 14.12 -8.07
C ALA A 204 -1.78 14.23 -6.72
N LEU A 205 -1.49 15.45 -6.27
CA LEU A 205 -0.92 15.66 -4.93
C LEU A 205 -1.87 15.16 -3.83
N ASP A 206 -3.16 15.46 -3.97
CA ASP A 206 -4.19 15.06 -3.01
C ASP A 206 -4.36 13.54 -2.98
N ALA A 207 -4.31 12.86 -4.12
CA ALA A 207 -4.34 11.41 -4.23
C ALA A 207 -3.16 10.75 -3.48
N PHE A 208 -1.94 11.31 -3.59
CA PHE A 208 -0.81 10.84 -2.80
C PHE A 208 -0.98 11.13 -1.31
N GLN A 209 -1.49 12.30 -0.95
CA GLN A 209 -1.73 12.65 0.45
C GLN A 209 -2.78 11.74 1.10
N LEU A 210 -3.86 11.38 0.38
CA LEU A 210 -4.86 10.43 0.82
C LEU A 210 -4.26 9.03 1.01
N ASN A 211 -3.39 8.56 0.10
CA ASN A 211 -2.66 7.30 0.29
C ASN A 211 -1.79 7.33 1.56
N ILE A 212 -1.06 8.42 1.81
CA ILE A 212 -0.25 8.58 3.02
C ILE A 212 -1.11 8.51 4.28
N GLN A 213 -2.25 9.21 4.31
CA GLN A 213 -3.19 9.16 5.44
C GLN A 213 -3.69 7.75 5.69
N VAL A 214 -4.03 7.00 4.63
CA VAL A 214 -4.43 5.59 4.75
C VAL A 214 -3.31 4.77 5.38
N PHE A 215 -2.07 4.88 4.89
CA PHE A 215 -0.94 4.13 5.45
C PHE A 215 -0.65 4.47 6.92
N ASN A 216 -0.79 5.73 7.31
CA ASN A 216 -0.60 6.15 8.71
C ASN A 216 -1.70 5.58 9.63
N GLU A 217 -2.98 5.72 9.26
CA GLU A 217 -4.08 5.20 10.09
C GLU A 217 -4.11 3.65 10.14
N LEU A 218 -3.65 2.97 9.08
CA LEU A 218 -3.44 1.52 9.09
C LEU A 218 -2.43 1.14 10.18
N GLN A 219 -1.33 1.88 10.29
CA GLN A 219 -0.30 1.63 11.29
C GLN A 219 -0.79 1.91 12.71
N GLU A 220 -1.53 3.00 12.91
CA GLU A 220 -2.13 3.35 14.21
C GLU A 220 -3.13 2.29 14.70
N SER A 221 -3.98 1.81 13.79
CA SER A 221 -4.97 0.77 14.09
C SER A 221 -4.31 -0.51 14.63
N LEU A 222 -3.14 -0.87 14.10
CA LEU A 222 -2.41 -2.07 14.50
C LEU A 222 -1.64 -1.90 15.81
N SER A 223 -1.09 -0.70 16.07
CA SER A 223 -0.43 -0.39 17.34
C SER A 223 -1.43 -0.51 18.50
N CYS A 224 -2.63 0.06 18.36
CA CYS A 224 -3.68 0.03 19.39
C CYS A 224 -4.14 -1.40 19.73
N VAL A 225 -4.25 -2.29 18.72
CA VAL A 225 -4.58 -3.71 18.95
C VAL A 225 -3.48 -4.39 19.76
N SER A 226 -2.21 -4.15 19.42
CA SER A 226 -1.08 -4.76 20.13
C SER A 226 -0.97 -4.30 21.59
N ASP A 227 -1.25 -3.03 21.87
CA ASP A 227 -1.25 -2.49 23.25
C ASP A 227 -2.37 -3.11 24.08
N THR A 228 -3.56 -3.26 23.50
CA THR A 228 -4.71 -3.89 24.15
C THR A 228 -4.44 -5.37 24.47
N GLU A 229 -3.88 -6.12 23.53
CA GLU A 229 -3.50 -7.53 23.74
C GLU A 229 -2.43 -7.69 24.83
N ASN A 230 -1.44 -6.79 24.86
CA ASN A 230 -0.39 -6.79 25.87
C ASN A 230 -0.93 -6.46 27.26
N GLU A 231 -1.84 -5.49 27.38
CA GLU A 231 -2.52 -5.20 28.65
C GLU A 231 -3.37 -6.37 29.15
N VAL A 232 -4.16 -7.00 28.28
CA VAL A 232 -4.99 -8.16 28.65
C VAL A 232 -4.13 -9.34 29.09
N ARG A 233 -3.00 -9.57 28.40
CA ARG A 233 -2.03 -10.62 28.75
C ARG A 233 -1.35 -10.34 30.09
N GLN A 234 -0.97 -9.08 30.35
CA GLN A 234 -0.38 -8.67 31.63
C GLN A 234 -1.38 -8.87 32.79
N ARG A 235 -2.65 -8.49 32.61
CA ARG A 235 -3.71 -8.72 33.61
C ARG A 235 -3.93 -10.22 33.89
N HIS A 236 -3.87 -11.07 32.86
CA HIS A 236 -3.96 -12.53 33.03
C HIS A 236 -2.76 -13.12 33.77
N THR A 237 -1.53 -12.67 33.49
CA THR A 237 -0.34 -13.12 34.24
C THR A 237 -0.36 -12.67 35.69
N GLN A 238 -0.89 -11.48 35.98
CA GLN A 238 -0.99 -10.95 37.35
C GLN A 238 -2.11 -11.64 38.14
N HIS A 239 -3.22 -12.00 37.49
CA HIS A 239 -4.27 -12.82 38.10
C HIS A 239 -3.76 -14.23 38.44
N LYS A 240 -2.99 -14.88 37.54
CA LYS A 240 -2.41 -16.22 37.76
C LYS A 240 -1.35 -16.25 38.87
N GLN A 241 -0.58 -15.17 39.04
CA GLN A 241 0.33 -15.01 40.18
C GLN A 241 -0.45 -14.86 41.51
N ASN A 242 -1.57 -14.13 41.51
CA ASN A 242 -2.41 -13.97 42.72
C ASN A 242 -3.21 -15.24 43.06
N THR A 243 -3.54 -16.12 42.11
CA THR A 243 -4.22 -17.41 42.39
C THR A 243 -3.27 -18.50 42.87
N THR A 244 -1.96 -18.37 42.64
CA THR A 244 -0.96 -19.37 43.06
C THR A 244 -0.48 -19.13 44.51
N THR A 245 -0.75 -17.96 45.11
CA THR A 245 -0.30 -17.63 46.48
C THR A 245 -1.19 -18.21 47.60
N THR A 246 -2.32 -18.86 47.31
CA THR A 246 -3.24 -19.35 48.36
C THR A 246 -3.18 -20.87 48.61
N THR A 247 -2.29 -21.64 47.97
CA THR A 247 -2.19 -23.08 48.32
C THR A 247 -0.80 -23.65 48.13
N THR A 248 0.13 -23.35 49.05
CA THR A 248 1.08 -24.33 49.60
C THR A 248 1.88 -23.71 50.75
N THR A 249 1.62 -24.19 51.96
CA THR A 249 2.52 -24.05 53.12
C THR A 249 3.05 -25.45 53.45
N THR A 250 4.29 -25.51 53.93
CA THR A 250 5.08 -26.70 54.37
C THR A 250 5.63 -27.58 53.23
N THR A 251 6.91 -27.96 53.14
CA THR A 251 8.05 -27.95 54.08
C THR A 251 9.35 -28.25 53.31
N ASP A 252 10.44 -27.59 53.74
CA ASP A 252 11.82 -28.08 53.92
C ASP A 252 12.77 -28.44 52.74
N GLY A 253 14.03 -27.99 52.91
CA GLY A 253 15.25 -28.66 52.46
C GLY A 253 15.88 -28.31 51.09
N GLY A 254 17.11 -27.79 51.10
CA GLY A 254 18.15 -28.21 50.13
C GLY A 254 18.87 -27.14 49.30
N VAL A 255 20.16 -26.97 49.60
CA VAL A 255 21.20 -26.19 48.90
C VAL A 255 21.53 -26.77 47.50
N CYS A 256 21.82 -25.93 46.49
CA CYS A 256 23.02 -26.05 45.63
C CYS A 256 23.17 -24.95 44.57
N GLU A 257 24.44 -24.70 44.24
CA GLU A 257 25.02 -23.59 43.48
C GLU A 257 25.33 -23.99 42.02
N ALA A 258 25.50 -22.97 41.15
CA ALA A 258 26.24 -22.94 39.88
C ALA A 258 25.74 -23.78 38.66
N LEU A 259 25.52 -23.10 37.53
CA LEU A 259 26.49 -23.07 36.41
C LEU A 259 25.94 -22.27 35.21
N ARG A 260 26.72 -21.27 34.79
CA ARG A 260 26.66 -20.65 33.47
C ARG A 260 27.15 -21.66 32.43
N SER A 261 26.49 -21.75 31.29
CA SER A 261 27.18 -22.10 30.05
C SER A 261 26.58 -21.38 28.84
N SER A 262 27.49 -20.75 28.12
CA SER A 262 27.38 -20.14 26.81
C SER A 262 27.26 -21.21 25.71
N SER A 263 26.54 -20.94 24.63
CA SER A 263 26.89 -21.50 23.33
C SER A 263 26.70 -20.49 22.20
N LEU A 264 27.82 -20.29 21.50
CA LEU A 264 28.02 -19.51 20.29
C LEU A 264 27.51 -20.29 19.08
N VAL A 265 26.80 -19.61 18.17
CA VAL A 265 26.76 -19.99 16.75
C VAL A 265 27.03 -18.74 15.91
N PRO A 266 28.01 -18.77 14.99
CA PRO A 266 28.69 -17.57 14.47
C PRO A 266 27.91 -16.78 13.41
N ARG A 267 28.04 -15.45 13.53
CA ARG A 267 27.55 -14.42 12.59
C ARG A 267 28.43 -14.31 11.35
N PHE A 268 28.33 -15.23 10.39
CA PHE A 268 28.95 -15.03 9.07
C PHE A 268 28.09 -15.63 7.94
N LEU A 269 26.94 -15.01 7.64
CA LEU A 269 26.33 -15.02 6.30
C LEU A 269 25.19 -13.99 6.17
N ARG A 270 25.47 -12.68 6.31
CA ARG A 270 24.43 -11.63 6.17
C ARG A 270 24.87 -10.41 5.34
N THR A 271 25.76 -10.61 4.38
CA THR A 271 26.32 -9.50 3.58
C THR A 271 26.29 -9.75 2.07
N LEU A 272 25.21 -10.34 1.56
CA LEU A 272 24.95 -10.36 0.11
C LEU A 272 23.48 -10.12 -0.31
N LEU A 273 22.54 -9.92 0.62
CA LEU A 273 21.14 -9.61 0.29
C LEU A 273 20.82 -8.10 0.32
N GLY A 274 21.69 -7.28 0.91
CA GLY A 274 21.48 -5.83 1.07
C GLY A 274 21.68 -5.00 -0.20
N VAL A 275 22.39 -5.53 -1.20
CA VAL A 275 22.71 -4.79 -2.43
C VAL A 275 21.59 -4.91 -3.48
N PHE A 276 20.79 -5.98 -3.45
CA PHE A 276 19.66 -6.14 -4.38
C PHE A 276 18.39 -5.36 -3.96
N VAL A 277 18.23 -5.01 -2.68
CA VAL A 277 17.08 -4.24 -2.20
C VAL A 277 17.24 -2.75 -2.52
N VAL A 278 18.47 -2.23 -2.47
CA VAL A 278 18.77 -0.84 -2.88
C VAL A 278 18.55 -0.63 -4.38
N LEU A 279 18.79 -1.66 -5.21
CA LEU A 279 18.52 -1.61 -6.65
C LEU A 279 17.02 -1.74 -6.98
N ALA A 280 16.21 -2.38 -6.13
CA ALA A 280 14.75 -2.41 -6.30
C ALA A 280 14.10 -1.06 -5.96
N VAL A 281 14.66 -0.31 -4.99
CA VAL A 281 14.28 1.09 -4.71
C VAL A 281 14.76 2.01 -5.84
N GLY A 282 15.90 1.68 -6.47
CA GLY A 282 16.38 2.32 -7.71
C GLY A 282 15.44 2.13 -8.93
N MET A 283 14.69 1.03 -9.03
CA MET A 283 13.72 0.84 -10.11
C MET A 283 12.42 1.64 -9.91
N VAL A 284 12.19 2.20 -8.72
CA VAL A 284 11.13 3.19 -8.49
C VAL A 284 11.47 4.55 -9.12
N TYR A 285 12.72 4.77 -9.54
CA TYR A 285 13.13 5.95 -10.33
C TYR A 285 12.72 5.88 -11.80
N ALA A 286 12.00 4.84 -12.22
CA ALA A 286 11.36 4.73 -13.53
C ALA A 286 9.83 4.72 -13.40
N PHE A 287 9.27 5.76 -12.80
CA PHE A 287 8.05 6.32 -13.37
C PHE A 287 8.42 6.84 -14.76
#